data_AF-A0A7C8R7Y4-F1
#
_entry.id   AF-A0A7C8R7Y4-F1
#
_cell.length_a   1.000
_cell.length_b   1.000
_cell.length_c   1.000
_cell.angle_alpha   90.00
_cell.angle_beta   90.00
_cell.angle_gamma   90.00
#
_symmetry.space_group_name_H-M   'P 1'
#
loop_
_entity.id
_entity.type
_entity.pdbx_description
1 polymer ?
#
loop_
_entity_poly.entity_id
_entity_poly.type
_entity_poly.pdbx_seq_one_letter_code
_entity_poly.pdbx_strand_id
1 'polypeptide(L)'
;MLSADDVFGPFFLETVLFGVFGKIQQSPTIFEDGVKVLGSLGVKDHSILRVDDSIPSGPYFLQSGSIYQAMRLYPDPYGAFMYGVMQSEDGFARPHTELIPVPSRLYTNSSLPLSSKRIAVKDIIDLRNLPTSASSKAYAQYHGSSKSTAEAIQHLISLGAVIIGKTKTTQFANGETARDWIDFQCPFNPRADGYLDPAGSSTGSAVAVAGYDWVDFAVGTDSNIRSLWEYHLACGFARCVWIETDVGGIRVGGGHAIFEEVWYDKKGQRRQKPSRIIVPSGVLDSLPSDKQSVMAKFIEDAKISTGIPLAEIDINELWKSSGLAPRDISYTEYLHSTVAHIQIHESYINENTFYNKYKQKFGRYPYINPMVMHKWEIQRQNISMGDYQEALQRMAVFKGFLRSHVFNGGAVMMLPAGSGEATYRDELIAPESIDVYLQSFGFDNTFYSILGGLPSVVVPVGQRPITSKVTKETVWEPISMMIVGQAGTEAQIIDFVRKVLTKSGRPMGVLVGEKAF
;
A
#
# COMPACT_ATOMS: atom_id res chain seq x y z
N MET A 1 -0.62 10.10 23.65
CA MET A 1 -0.62 10.96 22.45
C MET A 1 0.72 11.69 22.34
N LEU A 2 1.11 12.49 23.33
CA LEU A 2 2.40 13.21 23.34
C LEU A 2 3.64 12.32 23.17
N SER A 3 3.69 11.14 23.79
CA SER A 3 4.83 10.21 23.68
C SER A 3 5.02 9.60 22.29
N ALA A 4 4.04 9.72 21.40
CA ALA A 4 4.10 9.23 20.03
C ALA A 4 4.28 10.37 19.01
N ASP A 5 4.29 11.62 19.47
CA ASP A 5 4.51 12.79 18.64
C ASP A 5 6.02 13.09 18.60
N ASP A 6 6.55 13.11 17.39
CA ASP A 6 7.95 13.31 17.02
C ASP A 6 8.22 14.75 16.53
N VAL A 7 7.21 15.62 16.57
CA VAL A 7 7.30 17.05 16.27
C VAL A 7 7.28 17.86 17.56
N PHE A 8 6.35 17.53 18.47
CA PHE A 8 6.27 18.17 19.78
C PHE A 8 7.48 17.82 20.65
N GLY A 9 8.03 18.81 21.34
CA GLY A 9 9.11 18.66 22.29
C GLY A 9 9.01 19.70 23.41
N PRO A 10 9.74 19.53 24.53
CA PRO A 10 9.63 20.39 25.71
C PRO A 10 9.85 21.88 25.43
N PHE A 11 10.59 22.24 24.38
CA PHE A 11 10.81 23.63 23.98
C PHE A 11 9.52 24.35 23.56
N PHE A 12 8.50 23.63 23.08
CA PHE A 12 7.18 24.22 22.81
C PHE A 12 6.40 24.59 24.07
N LEU A 13 6.85 24.14 25.25
CA LEU A 13 6.24 24.51 26.52
C LEU A 13 6.72 25.86 27.04
N GLU A 14 7.73 26.50 26.42
CA GLU A 14 8.22 27.81 26.89
C GLU A 14 7.11 28.85 27.02
N THR A 15 6.16 28.86 26.07
CA THR A 15 4.95 29.68 26.10
C THR A 15 3.71 28.83 25.84
N VAL A 16 2.75 28.82 26.78
CA VAL A 16 1.49 28.09 26.63
C VAL A 16 0.32 29.07 26.50
N LEU A 17 -0.37 29.01 25.35
CA LEU A 17 -1.57 29.80 25.11
C LEU A 17 -2.81 28.95 25.33
N PHE A 18 -3.61 29.31 26.34
CA PHE A 18 -4.89 28.68 26.63
C PHE A 18 -5.98 29.37 25.81
N GLY A 19 -6.48 28.66 24.81
CA GLY A 19 -7.61 29.12 24.03
C GLY A 19 -8.92 28.94 24.77
N VAL A 20 -9.77 29.98 24.78
CA VAL A 20 -11.12 29.89 25.33
C VAL A 20 -12.14 30.06 24.22
N PHE A 21 -12.99 29.04 24.10
CA PHE A 21 -14.00 28.92 23.06
C PHE A 21 -15.39 29.34 23.57
N GLY A 22 -16.19 30.00 22.72
CA GLY A 22 -17.58 30.39 23.01
C GLY A 22 -17.80 31.72 23.76
N LYS A 23 -19.06 32.01 24.12
CA LYS A 23 -19.44 33.23 24.86
C LYS A 23 -19.15 33.08 26.35
N ILE A 24 -18.09 33.73 26.81
CA ILE A 24 -17.70 33.69 28.22
C ILE A 24 -18.15 34.98 28.92
N GLN A 25 -18.86 34.85 30.05
CA GLN A 25 -19.34 36.00 30.84
C GLN A 25 -18.23 36.66 31.68
N GLN A 26 -17.17 35.92 32.01
CA GLN A 26 -16.00 36.41 32.76
C GLN A 26 -14.71 35.84 32.16
N SER A 27 -13.62 36.61 32.19
CA SER A 27 -12.31 36.09 31.73
C SER A 27 -11.89 34.93 32.64
N PRO A 28 -11.64 33.73 32.09
CA PRO A 28 -11.19 32.62 32.92
C PRO A 28 -9.80 32.92 33.47
N THR A 29 -9.47 32.29 34.59
CA THR A 29 -8.17 32.41 35.26
C THR A 29 -7.60 31.01 35.49
N ILE A 30 -6.27 30.91 35.52
CA ILE A 30 -5.59 29.67 35.89
C ILE A 30 -5.44 29.67 37.40
N PHE A 31 -5.92 28.63 38.08
CA PHE A 31 -5.73 28.48 39.52
C PHE A 31 -4.25 28.36 39.87
N GLU A 32 -3.88 28.76 41.09
CA GLU A 32 -2.48 28.78 41.56
C GLU A 32 -1.78 27.42 41.41
N ASP A 33 -2.50 26.33 41.70
CA ASP A 33 -1.97 24.97 41.52
C ASP A 33 -1.70 24.64 40.05
N GLY A 34 -2.51 25.16 39.12
CA GLY A 34 -2.27 25.05 37.69
C GLY A 34 -1.00 25.79 37.26
N VAL A 35 -0.74 26.97 37.81
CA VAL A 35 0.50 27.73 37.56
C VAL A 35 1.73 26.95 38.08
N LYS A 36 1.63 26.32 39.26
CA LYS A 36 2.69 25.46 39.79
C LYS A 36 2.98 24.26 38.88
N VAL A 37 1.94 23.62 38.36
CA VAL A 37 2.08 22.52 37.38
C VAL A 37 2.78 23.01 36.11
N LEU A 38 2.35 24.14 35.54
CA LEU A 38 3.01 24.72 34.36
C LEU A 38 4.49 25.02 34.61
N GLY A 39 4.82 25.61 35.76
CA GLY A 39 6.21 25.85 36.16
C GLY A 39 7.02 24.55 36.26
N SER A 40 6.44 23.48 36.81
CA SER A 40 7.11 22.16 36.89
C SER A 40 7.36 21.52 35.51
N LEU A 41 6.57 21.91 34.50
CA LEU A 41 6.72 21.48 33.11
C LEU A 41 7.69 22.36 32.31
N GLY A 42 8.28 23.38 32.94
CA GLY A 42 9.23 24.31 32.29
C GLY A 42 8.57 25.46 31.53
N VAL A 43 7.27 25.70 31.76
CA VAL A 43 6.55 26.81 31.13
C VAL A 43 7.01 28.14 31.74
N LYS A 44 7.48 29.05 30.90
CA LYS A 44 7.97 30.37 31.33
C LYS A 44 6.88 31.43 31.23
N ASP A 45 6.07 31.36 30.18
CA ASP A 45 4.97 32.28 29.93
C ASP A 45 3.69 31.51 29.64
N HIS A 46 2.57 32.05 30.10
CA HIS A 46 1.26 31.53 29.75
C HIS A 46 0.26 32.66 29.66
N SER A 47 -0.67 32.53 28.71
CA SER A 47 -1.72 33.53 28.51
C SER A 47 -3.01 32.86 28.11
N ILE A 48 -4.12 33.48 28.50
CA ILE A 48 -5.45 33.07 28.08
C ILE A 48 -5.86 33.98 26.94
N LEU A 49 -6.16 33.40 25.78
CA LEU A 49 -6.57 34.13 24.60
C LEU A 49 -7.97 33.71 24.18
N ARG A 50 -8.75 34.69 23.70
CA ARG A 50 -9.91 34.38 22.89
C ARG A 50 -9.39 33.99 21.51
N VAL A 51 -9.58 32.74 21.16
CA VAL A 51 -9.29 32.19 19.84
C VAL A 51 -10.58 31.68 19.26
N ASP A 52 -10.68 31.76 17.95
CA ASP A 52 -11.72 31.08 17.21
C ASP A 52 -11.48 29.56 17.24
N ASP A 53 -12.55 28.79 17.15
CA ASP A 53 -12.53 27.31 17.19
C ASP A 53 -11.78 26.72 15.97
N SER A 54 -11.36 27.56 15.03
CA SER A 54 -10.61 27.22 13.81
C SER A 54 -9.13 26.89 14.02
N ILE A 55 -8.55 27.16 15.20
CA ILE A 55 -7.14 26.84 15.50
C ILE A 55 -7.08 25.54 16.32
N PRO A 56 -6.60 24.41 15.76
CA PRO A 56 -6.51 23.17 16.51
C PRO A 56 -5.46 23.24 17.63
N SER A 57 -5.60 22.41 18.66
CA SER A 57 -4.57 22.30 19.70
C SER A 57 -3.28 21.70 19.15
N GLY A 58 -2.12 22.23 19.53
CA GLY A 58 -0.82 21.69 19.14
C GLY A 58 0.32 22.69 19.26
N PRO A 59 1.54 22.31 18.83
CA PRO A 59 2.69 23.22 18.81
C PRO A 59 2.54 24.26 17.71
N TYR A 60 3.00 25.50 17.91
CA TYR A 60 2.96 26.54 16.89
C TYR A 60 4.24 27.36 16.92
N PHE A 61 4.58 27.95 15.77
CA PHE A 61 5.55 29.02 15.68
C PHE A 61 4.82 30.35 15.52
N LEU A 62 5.20 31.35 16.32
CA LEU A 62 4.76 32.73 16.14
C LEU A 62 5.85 33.49 15.39
N GLN A 63 5.55 33.98 14.20
CA GLN A 63 6.48 34.76 13.38
C GLN A 63 5.76 35.96 12.77
N SER A 64 6.29 37.16 13.00
CA SER A 64 5.77 38.41 12.43
C SER A 64 4.27 38.64 12.67
N GLY A 65 3.76 38.25 13.85
CA GLY A 65 2.35 38.40 14.22
C GLY A 65 1.42 37.31 13.67
N SER A 66 1.95 36.33 12.93
CA SER A 66 1.21 35.19 12.40
C SER A 66 1.60 33.89 13.10
N ILE A 67 0.64 32.99 13.27
CA ILE A 67 0.87 31.65 13.81
C ILE A 67 0.99 30.63 12.68
N TYR A 68 1.90 29.68 12.83
CA TYR A 68 2.16 28.62 11.87
C TYR A 68 2.20 27.29 12.59
N GLN A 69 1.50 26.28 12.05
CA GLN A 69 1.61 24.92 12.55
C GLN A 69 3.07 24.45 12.41
N ALA A 70 3.61 23.92 13.50
CA ALA A 70 4.91 23.28 13.50
C ALA A 70 4.87 21.99 12.68
N MET A 71 5.83 21.90 11.76
CA MET A 71 6.11 20.69 11.00
C MET A 71 7.58 20.34 11.18
N ARG A 72 7.87 19.06 11.34
CA ARG A 72 9.24 18.56 11.29
C ARG A 72 9.59 18.22 9.84
N LEU A 73 10.77 18.64 9.39
CA LEU A 73 11.26 18.35 8.05
C LEU A 73 12.13 17.10 8.08
N TYR A 74 11.65 16.01 7.48
CA TYR A 74 12.37 14.74 7.41
C TYR A 74 13.14 14.59 6.09
N PRO A 75 14.38 14.07 6.11
CA PRO A 75 15.02 13.60 4.89
C PRO A 75 14.33 12.33 4.36
N ASP A 76 14.45 12.09 3.06
CA ASP A 76 13.98 10.87 2.38
C ASP A 76 15.18 10.04 1.90
N PRO A 77 15.98 9.43 2.81
CA PRO A 77 17.20 8.70 2.44
C PRO A 77 16.94 7.50 1.53
N TYR A 78 15.74 6.91 1.58
CA TYR A 78 15.36 5.80 0.70
C TYR A 78 14.77 6.26 -0.64
N GLY A 79 14.56 7.57 -0.83
CA GLY A 79 13.97 8.13 -2.04
C GLY A 79 12.56 7.60 -2.33
N ALA A 80 11.75 7.37 -1.29
CA ALA A 80 10.41 6.79 -1.37
C ALA A 80 9.36 7.77 -1.91
N PHE A 81 9.58 9.07 -1.72
CA PHE A 81 8.63 10.13 -2.06
C PHE A 81 8.98 10.77 -3.41
N MET A 82 7.93 11.16 -4.14
CA MET A 82 8.05 12.13 -5.23
C MET A 82 8.25 13.52 -4.66
N TYR A 83 7.51 13.84 -3.59
CA TYR A 83 7.61 15.06 -2.80
C TYR A 83 6.70 14.95 -1.55
N GLY A 84 7.04 15.70 -0.50
CA GLY A 84 6.17 15.89 0.66
C GLY A 84 5.03 16.86 0.38
N VAL A 85 3.96 16.87 1.19
CA VAL A 85 2.81 17.76 1.00
C VAL A 85 2.40 18.46 2.29
N MET A 86 1.87 19.68 2.14
CA MET A 86 1.18 20.41 3.21
C MET A 86 -0.32 20.37 2.93
N GLN A 87 -1.10 19.87 3.88
CA GLN A 87 -2.56 19.74 3.78
C GLN A 87 -3.25 20.95 4.40
N SER A 88 -4.26 21.49 3.73
CA SER A 88 -5.18 22.51 4.24
C SER A 88 -6.63 22.16 3.86
N GLU A 89 -7.59 22.97 4.30
CA GLU A 89 -9.01 22.79 3.93
C GLU A 89 -9.24 22.96 2.41
N ASP A 90 -8.46 23.84 1.76
CA ASP A 90 -8.59 24.15 0.33
C ASP A 90 -7.87 23.16 -0.60
N GLY A 91 -7.17 22.17 -0.04
CA GLY A 91 -6.45 21.14 -0.78
C GLY A 91 -5.01 20.99 -0.29
N PHE A 92 -4.08 20.86 -1.23
CA PHE A 92 -2.69 20.55 -0.90
C PHE A 92 -1.71 21.51 -1.58
N ALA A 93 -0.57 21.72 -0.93
CA ALA A 93 0.54 22.48 -1.47
C ALA A 93 1.85 21.68 -1.39
N ARG A 94 2.71 21.84 -2.40
CA ARG A 94 4.08 21.31 -2.34
C ARG A 94 4.95 22.30 -1.55
N PRO A 95 5.74 21.83 -0.57
CA PRO A 95 6.64 22.70 0.16
C PRO A 95 7.79 23.17 -0.74
N HIS A 96 8.39 24.31 -0.42
CA HIS A 96 9.61 24.82 -1.08
C HIS A 96 10.88 24.15 -0.53
N THR A 97 10.86 22.82 -0.41
CA THR A 97 11.99 22.00 0.02
C THR A 97 11.81 20.58 -0.52
N GLU A 98 12.92 19.85 -0.64
CA GLU A 98 12.93 18.42 -0.97
C GLU A 98 12.75 17.53 0.27
N LEU A 99 12.74 18.13 1.47
CA LEU A 99 12.41 17.43 2.71
C LEU A 99 10.90 17.18 2.81
N ILE A 100 10.52 16.15 3.56
CA ILE A 100 9.12 15.78 3.80
C ILE A 100 8.63 16.54 5.04
N PRO A 101 7.71 17.51 4.91
CA PRO A 101 7.14 18.21 6.04
C PRO A 101 6.10 17.30 6.69
N VAL A 102 6.29 17.04 7.98
CA VAL A 102 5.42 16.17 8.75
C VAL A 102 4.85 16.97 9.92
N PRO A 103 3.52 17.17 9.98
CA PRO A 103 2.90 17.95 11.05
C PRO A 103 2.82 17.17 12.35
N SER A 104 2.72 17.89 13.47
CA SER A 104 2.42 17.27 14.77
C SER A 104 1.15 16.44 14.68
N ARG A 105 1.16 15.31 15.39
CA ARG A 105 0.03 14.41 15.57
C ARG A 105 -1.09 15.04 16.40
N LEU A 106 -0.87 16.19 17.02
CA LEU A 106 -1.81 16.85 17.93
C LEU A 106 -2.88 17.67 17.21
N TYR A 107 -2.68 18.08 15.95
CA TYR A 107 -3.62 18.98 15.25
C TYR A 107 -4.95 18.35 14.85
N THR A 108 -5.15 17.06 15.09
CA THR A 108 -6.36 16.35 14.67
C THR A 108 -7.34 16.19 15.83
N ASN A 109 -8.64 16.25 15.55
CA ASN A 109 -9.69 16.01 16.54
C ASN A 109 -9.63 14.56 17.06
N SER A 110 -9.29 14.34 18.33
CA SER A 110 -9.08 13.01 18.90
C SER A 110 -10.29 12.05 18.86
N SER A 111 -11.49 12.53 18.49
CA SER A 111 -12.70 11.70 18.38
C SER A 111 -12.80 10.91 17.07
N LEU A 112 -12.06 11.29 16.03
CA LEU A 112 -12.07 10.58 14.75
C LEU A 112 -11.07 9.39 14.76
N PRO A 113 -11.39 8.30 14.05
CA PRO A 113 -10.61 7.06 14.15
C PRO A 113 -9.21 7.16 13.55
N LEU A 114 -9.00 7.94 12.49
CA LEU A 114 -7.68 8.14 11.88
C LEU A 114 -6.99 9.39 12.39
N SER A 115 -7.46 9.98 13.48
CA SER A 115 -6.79 11.11 14.11
C SER A 115 -5.37 10.75 14.50
N SER A 116 -4.50 11.74 14.33
CA SER A 116 -3.06 11.65 14.49
C SER A 116 -2.36 10.73 13.50
N LYS A 117 -3.04 10.15 12.50
CA LYS A 117 -2.44 9.21 11.54
C LYS A 117 -1.94 9.90 10.29
N ARG A 118 -0.69 9.62 9.94
CA ARG A 118 0.03 10.16 8.80
C ARG A 118 0.06 9.14 7.67
N ILE A 119 -0.38 9.57 6.50
CA ILE A 119 -0.60 8.70 5.34
C ILE A 119 0.18 9.20 4.14
N ALA A 120 0.97 8.32 3.54
CA ALA A 120 1.62 8.56 2.26
C ALA A 120 0.75 8.05 1.10
N VAL A 121 0.72 8.71 -0.05
CA VAL A 121 -0.22 8.38 -1.15
C VAL A 121 0.53 8.14 -2.45
N LYS A 122 0.34 6.98 -3.11
CA LYS A 122 1.02 6.65 -4.37
C LYS A 122 0.75 7.70 -5.46
N ASP A 123 1.76 8.00 -6.28
CA ASP A 123 1.71 9.06 -7.29
C ASP A 123 0.99 8.67 -8.60
N ILE A 124 -0.10 7.93 -8.47
CA ILE A 124 -1.16 7.77 -9.48
C ILE A 124 -2.54 8.10 -8.88
N ILE A 125 -2.57 8.54 -7.63
CA ILE A 125 -3.78 8.92 -6.90
C ILE A 125 -3.78 10.43 -6.76
N ASP A 126 -4.87 11.05 -7.21
CA ASP A 126 -4.99 12.50 -7.26
C ASP A 126 -5.15 13.15 -5.88
N LEU A 127 -4.43 14.25 -5.69
CA LEU A 127 -4.59 15.19 -4.59
C LEU A 127 -4.87 16.57 -5.18
N ARG A 128 -5.92 17.24 -4.70
CA ARG A 128 -6.31 18.56 -5.20
C ARG A 128 -5.13 19.56 -5.16
N ASN A 129 -4.98 20.32 -6.25
CA ASN A 129 -3.95 21.34 -6.49
C ASN A 129 -2.53 20.80 -6.72
N LEU A 130 -2.29 19.48 -6.63
CA LEU A 130 -0.99 18.88 -6.85
C LEU A 130 -0.95 18.08 -8.16
N PRO A 131 0.21 18.00 -8.84
CA PRO A 131 0.36 17.17 -10.02
C PRO A 131 0.47 15.68 -9.67
N THR A 132 -0.16 14.83 -10.46
CA THR A 132 0.06 13.38 -10.43
C THR A 132 0.95 13.01 -11.61
N SER A 133 2.16 12.48 -11.35
CA SER A 133 3.13 12.23 -12.43
C SER A 133 3.05 10.81 -13.00
N ALA A 134 2.51 9.84 -12.27
CA ALA A 134 2.60 8.43 -12.61
C ALA A 134 4.04 7.97 -12.92
N SER A 135 5.03 8.58 -12.25
CA SER A 135 6.46 8.44 -12.52
C SER A 135 6.86 8.68 -13.98
N SER A 136 6.16 9.59 -14.67
CA SER A 136 6.52 10.11 -15.97
C SER A 136 6.63 11.64 -15.91
N LYS A 137 7.80 12.17 -16.28
CA LYS A 137 8.01 13.63 -16.35
C LYS A 137 7.11 14.26 -17.41
N ALA A 138 6.93 13.56 -18.52
CA ALA A 138 6.06 14.00 -19.60
C ALA A 138 4.58 13.98 -19.20
N TYR A 139 4.14 12.96 -18.45
CA TYR A 139 2.77 12.92 -17.95
C TYR A 139 2.50 14.05 -16.96
N ALA A 140 3.42 14.32 -16.02
CA ALA A 140 3.31 15.46 -15.11
C ALA A 140 3.15 16.80 -15.86
N GLN A 141 3.96 17.01 -16.90
CA GLN A 141 3.88 18.22 -17.75
C GLN A 141 2.53 18.32 -18.49
N TYR A 142 2.00 17.19 -18.96
CA TYR A 142 0.74 17.16 -19.70
C TYR A 142 -0.48 17.36 -18.81
N HIS A 143 -0.56 16.59 -17.73
CA HIS A 143 -1.70 16.50 -16.81
C HIS A 143 -1.83 17.76 -15.95
N GLY A 144 -0.70 18.29 -15.46
CA GLY A 144 -0.71 19.40 -14.51
C GLY A 144 -1.34 19.03 -13.17
N SER A 145 -1.76 20.04 -12.41
CA SER A 145 -2.38 19.86 -11.10
C SER A 145 -3.81 19.32 -11.18
N SER A 146 -4.12 18.36 -10.31
CA SER A 146 -5.44 17.74 -10.21
C SER A 146 -6.46 18.70 -9.60
N LYS A 147 -7.69 18.68 -10.11
CA LYS A 147 -8.78 19.59 -9.67
C LYS A 147 -9.48 19.11 -8.39
N SER A 148 -9.38 17.83 -8.10
CA SER A 148 -10.00 17.17 -6.96
C SER A 148 -9.01 16.20 -6.32
N THR A 149 -9.32 15.81 -5.09
CA THR A 149 -8.66 14.71 -4.39
C THR A 149 -9.43 13.43 -4.71
N ALA A 150 -8.75 12.29 -4.89
CA ALA A 150 -9.42 11.01 -5.10
C ALA A 150 -10.38 10.68 -3.94
N GLU A 151 -11.55 10.13 -4.24
CA GLU A 151 -12.62 9.88 -3.24
C GLU A 151 -12.13 9.01 -2.08
N ALA A 152 -11.33 7.98 -2.37
CA ALA A 152 -10.69 7.14 -1.37
C ALA A 152 -9.85 7.96 -0.38
N ILE A 153 -9.10 8.95 -0.86
CA ILE A 153 -8.28 9.81 0.01
C ILE A 153 -9.15 10.81 0.78
N GLN A 154 -10.21 11.35 0.16
CA GLN A 154 -11.17 12.21 0.86
C GLN A 154 -11.83 11.48 2.02
N HIS A 155 -12.17 10.19 1.84
CA HIS A 155 -12.69 9.35 2.91
C HIS A 155 -11.70 9.27 4.08
N LEU A 156 -10.41 8.99 3.84
CA LEU A 156 -9.39 8.99 4.91
C LEU A 156 -9.31 10.32 5.67
N ILE A 157 -9.33 11.43 4.94
CA ILE A 157 -9.25 12.77 5.52
C ILE A 157 -10.48 13.04 6.39
N SER A 158 -11.67 12.65 5.93
CA SER A 158 -12.92 12.78 6.70
C SER A 158 -12.90 12.01 8.02
N LEU A 159 -12.04 10.99 8.11
CA LEU A 159 -11.82 10.16 9.30
C LEU A 159 -10.66 10.67 10.17
N GLY A 160 -10.09 11.83 9.87
CA GLY A 160 -9.04 12.49 10.66
C GLY A 160 -7.61 12.22 10.19
N ALA A 161 -7.42 11.53 9.05
CA ALA A 161 -6.09 11.27 8.52
C ALA A 161 -5.41 12.53 7.97
N VAL A 162 -4.08 12.54 8.07
CA VAL A 162 -3.23 13.59 7.52
C VAL A 162 -2.36 13.03 6.41
N ILE A 163 -2.46 13.59 5.21
CA ILE A 163 -1.64 13.20 4.07
C ILE A 163 -0.32 13.96 4.12
N ILE A 164 0.80 13.23 4.03
CA ILE A 164 2.14 13.79 4.25
C ILE A 164 3.05 13.76 3.01
N GLY A 165 2.69 13.01 1.97
CA GLY A 165 3.46 13.04 0.72
C GLY A 165 2.90 12.18 -0.40
N LYS A 166 3.38 12.43 -1.62
CA LYS A 166 3.19 11.54 -2.77
C LYS A 166 4.35 10.55 -2.85
N THR A 167 4.07 9.25 -2.95
CA THR A 167 5.08 8.18 -3.02
C THR A 167 5.31 7.68 -4.43
N LYS A 168 6.54 7.29 -4.74
CA LYS A 168 6.94 6.81 -6.07
C LYS A 168 6.23 5.52 -6.47
N THR A 169 6.05 5.36 -7.78
CA THR A 169 5.53 4.15 -8.43
C THR A 169 6.41 3.76 -9.62
N THR A 170 6.31 2.55 -10.14
CA THR A 170 6.78 2.27 -11.53
C THR A 170 5.98 3.14 -12.51
N GLN A 171 6.53 3.40 -13.70
CA GLN A 171 5.89 4.30 -14.66
C GLN A 171 4.53 3.73 -15.08
N PHE A 172 3.47 4.54 -14.90
CA PHE A 172 2.07 4.14 -15.12
C PHE A 172 1.63 2.89 -14.34
N ALA A 173 2.31 2.57 -13.24
CA ALA A 173 2.14 1.34 -12.48
C ALA A 173 2.40 0.05 -13.28
N ASN A 174 3.28 0.12 -14.28
CA ASN A 174 3.65 -1.01 -15.12
C ASN A 174 4.67 -1.96 -14.43
N GLY A 175 4.88 -3.15 -15.01
CA GLY A 175 5.89 -4.10 -14.58
C GLY A 175 7.29 -3.60 -14.92
N GLU A 176 8.05 -3.25 -13.87
CA GLU A 176 9.43 -2.78 -13.94
C GLU A 176 10.19 -3.30 -12.72
N THR A 177 11.46 -3.66 -12.91
CA THR A 177 12.42 -3.85 -11.82
C THR A 177 13.10 -2.53 -11.47
N ALA A 178 13.85 -2.49 -10.37
CA ALA A 178 14.51 -1.27 -9.94
C ALA A 178 15.49 -0.68 -10.96
N ARG A 179 16.06 -1.51 -11.85
CA ARG A 179 16.98 -1.09 -12.91
C ARG A 179 16.26 -0.42 -14.08
N ASP A 180 15.00 -0.76 -14.31
CA ASP A 180 14.24 -0.31 -15.47
C ASP A 180 13.75 1.14 -15.34
N TRP A 181 13.88 1.74 -14.16
CA TRP A 181 13.37 3.08 -13.88
C TRP A 181 14.27 4.17 -14.50
N ILE A 182 13.72 4.93 -15.45
CA ILE A 182 14.47 5.95 -16.20
C ILE A 182 14.18 7.38 -15.71
N ASP A 183 12.90 7.76 -15.60
CA ASP A 183 12.52 9.15 -15.33
C ASP A 183 12.85 9.58 -13.89
N PHE A 184 12.71 8.65 -12.94
CA PHE A 184 12.98 8.82 -11.53
C PHE A 184 13.76 7.62 -11.01
N GLN A 185 14.67 7.82 -10.06
CA GLN A 185 15.39 6.70 -9.46
C GLN A 185 14.44 5.85 -8.60
N CYS A 186 14.48 4.53 -8.79
CA CYS A 186 13.77 3.56 -7.96
C CYS A 186 14.18 3.70 -6.47
N PRO A 187 13.22 3.73 -5.53
CA PRO A 187 13.49 3.73 -4.10
C PRO A 187 14.47 2.64 -3.65
N PHE A 188 15.20 2.88 -2.56
CA PHE A 188 16.05 1.87 -1.93
C PHE A 188 15.23 1.03 -0.95
N ASN A 189 15.31 -0.29 -1.05
CA ASN A 189 14.64 -1.18 -0.12
C ASN A 189 15.31 -1.08 1.26
N PRO A 190 14.62 -0.67 2.33
CA PRO A 190 15.26 -0.47 3.63
C PRO A 190 15.62 -1.79 4.32
N ARG A 191 15.17 -2.94 3.80
CA ARG A 191 15.46 -4.27 4.34
C ARG A 191 16.85 -4.74 3.96
N ALA A 192 17.33 -5.70 4.74
CA ALA A 192 18.62 -6.34 4.53
C ALA A 192 19.75 -5.29 4.45
N ASP A 193 20.44 -5.21 3.31
CA ASP A 193 21.60 -4.34 3.08
C ASP A 193 21.26 -3.02 2.35
N GLY A 194 19.98 -2.74 2.07
CA GLY A 194 19.59 -1.56 1.31
C GLY A 194 19.47 -1.77 -0.21
N TYR A 195 19.90 -2.93 -0.74
CA TYR A 195 20.08 -3.16 -2.18
C TYR A 195 19.17 -4.24 -2.78
N LEU A 196 18.29 -4.84 -1.98
CA LEU A 196 17.23 -5.69 -2.53
C LEU A 196 16.31 -4.88 -3.47
N ASP A 197 15.75 -5.54 -4.48
CA ASP A 197 14.72 -4.93 -5.30
C ASP A 197 13.46 -4.71 -4.43
N PRO A 198 12.94 -3.46 -4.33
CA PRO A 198 11.74 -3.17 -3.55
C PRO A 198 10.42 -3.60 -4.22
N ALA A 199 10.51 -4.21 -5.41
CA ALA A 199 9.40 -4.59 -6.30
C ALA A 199 8.51 -3.40 -6.71
N GLY A 200 7.49 -3.68 -7.52
CA GLY A 200 6.57 -2.67 -8.05
C GLY A 200 5.15 -3.21 -8.24
N SER A 201 4.15 -2.36 -8.46
CA SER A 201 4.29 -0.94 -8.80
C SER A 201 4.23 0.05 -7.65
N SER A 202 3.67 -0.31 -6.48
CA SER A 202 3.52 0.58 -5.32
C SER A 202 4.83 0.76 -4.52
N THR A 203 5.97 0.91 -5.19
CA THR A 203 7.31 0.82 -4.60
C THR A 203 7.56 1.81 -3.46
N GLY A 204 7.33 3.10 -3.70
CA GLY A 204 7.54 4.16 -2.72
C GLY A 204 6.63 4.00 -1.50
N SER A 205 5.41 3.51 -1.68
CA SER A 205 4.48 3.24 -0.57
C SER A 205 4.99 2.11 0.33
N ALA A 206 5.64 1.07 -0.22
CA ALA A 206 6.26 -0.01 0.57
C ALA A 206 7.44 0.56 1.32
N VAL A 207 8.34 1.21 0.60
CA VAL A 207 9.58 1.75 1.17
C VAL A 207 9.28 2.80 2.24
N ALA A 208 8.27 3.65 2.06
CA ALA A 208 7.90 4.65 3.07
C ALA A 208 7.45 3.98 4.37
N VAL A 209 6.49 3.04 4.28
CA VAL A 209 6.06 2.27 5.45
C VAL A 209 7.19 1.40 5.95
N ALA A 210 8.16 0.98 5.11
CA ALA A 210 9.29 0.10 5.40
C ALA A 210 10.50 0.76 6.05
N GLY A 211 10.73 2.03 5.76
CA GLY A 211 11.92 2.76 6.18
C GLY A 211 11.64 3.82 7.25
N TYR A 212 10.41 4.34 7.33
CA TYR A 212 10.10 5.48 8.19
C TYR A 212 9.21 5.08 9.37
N ASP A 213 9.54 5.57 10.56
CA ASP A 213 8.75 5.43 11.79
C ASP A 213 7.66 6.51 11.90
N TRP A 214 7.85 7.63 11.22
CA TRP A 214 6.92 8.77 11.16
C TRP A 214 5.79 8.61 10.12
N VAL A 215 5.77 7.51 9.36
CA VAL A 215 4.69 7.13 8.43
C VAL A 215 3.87 6.00 9.05
N ASP A 216 2.58 6.23 9.32
CA ASP A 216 1.71 5.18 9.88
C ASP A 216 1.10 4.30 8.79
N PHE A 217 0.68 4.90 7.67
CA PHE A 217 0.04 4.19 6.58
C PHE A 217 0.52 4.72 5.22
N ALA A 218 0.35 3.93 4.18
CA ALA A 218 0.46 4.39 2.81
C ALA A 218 -0.65 3.81 1.93
N VAL A 219 -1.13 4.57 0.95
CA VAL A 219 -2.11 4.12 -0.04
C VAL A 219 -1.38 3.78 -1.34
N GLY A 220 -1.58 2.57 -1.83
CA GLY A 220 -1.08 2.08 -3.11
C GLY A 220 -2.21 1.68 -4.06
N THR A 221 -1.82 1.09 -5.18
CA THR A 221 -2.75 0.31 -6.02
C THR A 221 -2.14 -1.06 -6.26
N ASP A 222 -3.00 -1.98 -6.63
CA ASP A 222 -2.62 -3.30 -7.03
C ASP A 222 -3.50 -3.62 -8.24
N SER A 223 -2.86 -3.86 -9.37
CA SER A 223 -3.53 -3.84 -10.67
C SER A 223 -2.76 -4.72 -11.64
N ASN A 224 -3.33 -5.86 -11.99
CA ASN A 224 -3.03 -6.53 -13.23
C ASN A 224 -4.24 -6.58 -14.19
N ILE A 225 -5.37 -5.98 -13.83
CA ILE A 225 -6.57 -5.78 -14.66
C ILE A 225 -7.17 -4.41 -14.28
N ARG A 226 -7.53 -3.62 -15.32
CA ARG A 226 -8.02 -2.22 -15.45
C ARG A 226 -7.16 -1.02 -15.05
N SER A 227 -7.59 0.08 -15.65
CA SER A 227 -6.87 1.31 -15.92
C SER A 227 -7.26 2.46 -15.00
N LEU A 228 -6.40 3.48 -14.99
CA LEU A 228 -6.31 4.69 -14.14
C LEU A 228 -7.58 5.53 -13.85
N TRP A 229 -8.80 5.09 -14.21
CA TRP A 229 -9.97 5.98 -14.31
C TRP A 229 -11.26 5.54 -13.59
N GLU A 230 -11.32 4.40 -12.88
CA GLU A 230 -12.48 4.02 -12.04
C GLU A 230 -12.00 3.35 -10.72
N TYR A 231 -12.36 3.88 -9.54
CA TYR A 231 -11.76 3.51 -8.23
C TYR A 231 -12.82 3.05 -7.19
N HIS A 232 -12.71 1.86 -6.55
CA HIS A 232 -13.56 1.47 -5.38
C HIS A 232 -13.00 0.32 -4.46
N LEU A 233 -12.98 0.35 -3.11
CA LEU A 233 -11.87 0.50 -2.11
C LEU A 233 -11.31 -0.82 -1.46
N ALA A 234 -10.01 -0.92 -1.05
CA ALA A 234 -9.41 -2.05 -0.28
C ALA A 234 -8.15 -1.67 0.59
N CYS A 235 -7.77 -2.45 1.61
CA CYS A 235 -6.67 -2.21 2.59
C CYS A 235 -5.79 -3.45 2.83
N GLY A 236 -4.47 -3.26 2.92
CA GLY A 236 -3.49 -4.25 3.38
C GLY A 236 -2.61 -3.76 4.54
N PHE A 237 -2.13 -4.70 5.36
CA PHE A 237 -1.36 -4.42 6.58
C PHE A 237 0.13 -4.79 6.45
N ALA A 238 1.00 -4.01 7.11
CA ALA A 238 2.40 -4.31 7.47
C ALA A 238 3.42 -4.54 6.33
N ARG A 239 3.99 -3.42 5.84
CA ARG A 239 5.42 -3.25 5.46
C ARG A 239 6.07 -4.19 4.42
N CYS A 240 5.34 -5.12 3.81
CA CYS A 240 5.64 -5.79 2.54
C CYS A 240 4.32 -6.37 1.96
N VAL A 241 3.71 -5.62 1.02
CA VAL A 241 3.32 -6.13 -0.32
C VAL A 241 2.02 -6.97 -0.53
N TRP A 242 1.00 -6.36 -1.18
CA TRP A 242 -0.07 -6.85 -2.11
C TRP A 242 -1.48 -7.32 -1.63
N ILE A 243 -2.54 -6.75 -2.26
CA ILE A 243 -3.98 -7.13 -2.34
C ILE A 243 -4.62 -6.46 -3.57
N GLU A 244 -5.28 -7.22 -4.46
CA GLU A 244 -5.75 -6.75 -5.78
C GLU A 244 -7.28 -6.69 -6.01
N THR A 245 -7.76 -5.58 -6.58
CA THR A 245 -8.52 -5.35 -7.86
C THR A 245 -8.53 -3.82 -8.11
N ASP A 246 -9.14 -3.23 -9.15
CA ASP A 246 -9.16 -1.76 -9.50
C ASP A 246 -9.64 -0.75 -8.46
N VAL A 247 -8.85 -0.67 -7.40
CA VAL A 247 -9.37 -0.35 -6.11
C VAL A 247 -8.18 0.11 -5.28
N GLY A 248 -8.18 1.35 -4.81
CA GLY A 248 -7.11 1.87 -3.97
C GLY A 248 -6.83 0.91 -2.80
N GLY A 249 -5.57 0.48 -2.67
CA GLY A 249 -5.06 -0.41 -1.63
C GLY A 249 -4.38 0.39 -0.50
N ILE A 250 -4.33 -0.13 0.72
CA ILE A 250 -3.57 0.47 1.82
C ILE A 250 -2.42 -0.45 2.28
N ARG A 251 -1.39 0.14 2.87
CA ARG A 251 -0.26 -0.47 3.57
C ARG A 251 -0.18 0.15 4.94
N VAL A 252 -0.12 -0.66 6.00
CA VAL A 252 -0.15 -0.17 7.39
C VAL A 252 1.18 -0.43 8.10
N GLY A 253 1.61 0.43 9.02
CA GLY A 253 2.65 0.18 10.01
C GLY A 253 2.10 0.38 11.42
N GLY A 254 1.66 -0.69 12.10
CA GLY A 254 1.14 -0.62 13.47
C GLY A 254 -0.21 0.11 13.62
N GLY A 255 -0.97 -0.19 14.69
CA GLY A 255 -2.28 0.45 14.94
C GLY A 255 -3.47 -0.08 14.13
N HIS A 256 -3.48 -1.39 13.86
CA HIS A 256 -4.33 -2.07 12.88
C HIS A 256 -5.85 -1.90 13.08
N ALA A 257 -6.34 -2.06 14.31
CA ALA A 257 -7.77 -2.21 14.57
C ALA A 257 -8.63 -1.01 14.15
N ILE A 258 -8.07 0.20 14.16
CA ILE A 258 -8.86 1.42 13.97
C ILE A 258 -9.05 1.75 12.48
N PHE A 259 -8.12 1.38 11.59
CA PHE A 259 -8.23 1.68 10.17
C PHE A 259 -9.22 0.75 9.45
N GLU A 260 -9.25 -0.52 9.88
CA GLU A 260 -10.10 -1.59 9.33
C GLU A 260 -11.59 -1.29 9.48
N GLU A 261 -12.00 -0.78 10.64
CA GLU A 261 -13.40 -0.55 10.96
C GLU A 261 -14.05 0.56 10.15
N VAL A 262 -13.23 1.38 9.49
CA VAL A 262 -13.64 2.68 8.98
C VAL A 262 -13.35 2.82 7.49
N TRP A 263 -12.33 2.11 7.00
CA TRP A 263 -12.12 1.95 5.56
C TRP A 263 -13.13 0.99 4.92
N TYR A 264 -13.50 -0.08 5.63
CA TYR A 264 -14.45 -1.06 5.12
C TYR A 264 -15.84 -0.85 5.72
N ASP A 265 -16.84 -0.65 4.86
CA ASP A 265 -18.23 -0.60 5.31
C ASP A 265 -18.70 -1.97 5.82
N LYS A 266 -18.75 -2.12 7.15
CA LYS A 266 -19.27 -3.33 7.82
C LYS A 266 -20.74 -3.62 7.47
N LYS A 267 -21.51 -2.68 6.91
CA LYS A 267 -22.94 -2.88 6.61
C LYS A 267 -23.18 -3.83 5.43
N GLY A 268 -22.20 -4.06 4.55
CA GLY A 268 -22.31 -4.97 3.40
C GLY A 268 -21.52 -6.27 3.51
N GLN A 269 -20.70 -6.45 4.55
CA GLN A 269 -19.80 -7.60 4.66
C GLN A 269 -20.50 -8.87 5.11
N ARG A 270 -20.04 -10.00 4.56
CA ARG A 270 -20.47 -11.33 5.01
C ARG A 270 -19.89 -11.57 6.39
N ARG A 271 -20.75 -11.86 7.36
CA ARG A 271 -20.33 -12.23 8.74
C ARG A 271 -19.84 -13.68 8.84
N GLN A 272 -19.65 -14.37 7.72
CA GLN A 272 -19.25 -15.77 7.70
C GLN A 272 -17.80 -15.88 8.16
N LYS A 273 -17.59 -16.52 9.32
CA LYS A 273 -16.24 -16.82 9.80
C LYS A 273 -15.61 -17.90 8.93
N PRO A 274 -14.28 -17.86 8.74
CA PRO A 274 -13.56 -18.94 8.08
C PRO A 274 -13.84 -20.29 8.74
N SER A 275 -14.17 -21.29 7.94
CA SER A 275 -14.53 -22.66 8.36
C SER A 275 -13.52 -23.71 7.91
N ARG A 276 -12.65 -23.36 6.95
CA ARG A 276 -11.61 -24.23 6.41
C ARG A 276 -10.39 -23.42 5.99
N ILE A 277 -9.20 -23.87 6.36
CA ILE A 277 -7.93 -23.37 5.82
C ILE A 277 -7.55 -24.25 4.63
N ILE A 278 -7.18 -23.63 3.52
CA ILE A 278 -6.79 -24.29 2.29
C ILE A 278 -5.35 -23.96 1.96
N VAL A 279 -4.59 -24.97 1.57
CA VAL A 279 -3.25 -24.81 0.97
C VAL A 279 -3.23 -25.60 -0.34
N PRO A 280 -2.95 -24.98 -1.49
CA PRO A 280 -2.79 -25.74 -2.72
C PRO A 280 -1.63 -26.74 -2.61
N SER A 281 -1.82 -27.96 -3.12
CA SER A 281 -0.78 -28.99 -3.11
C SER A 281 0.49 -28.54 -3.82
N GLY A 282 1.64 -28.81 -3.20
CA GLY A 282 2.97 -28.46 -3.72
C GLY A 282 3.26 -26.96 -3.84
N VAL A 283 2.41 -26.07 -3.28
CA VAL A 283 2.57 -24.62 -3.44
C VAL A 283 3.87 -24.06 -2.87
N LEU A 284 4.52 -24.78 -1.95
CA LEU A 284 5.80 -24.40 -1.35
C LEU A 284 7.01 -25.08 -2.01
N ASP A 285 6.81 -26.07 -2.89
CA ASP A 285 7.87 -26.99 -3.34
C ASP A 285 8.97 -26.28 -4.15
N SER A 286 8.62 -25.19 -4.83
CA SER A 286 9.55 -24.37 -5.62
C SER A 286 10.42 -23.44 -4.76
N LEU A 287 10.13 -23.31 -3.46
CA LEU A 287 10.82 -22.40 -2.57
C LEU A 287 12.04 -23.06 -1.91
N PRO A 288 13.03 -22.28 -1.47
CA PRO A 288 14.11 -22.78 -0.62
C PRO A 288 13.60 -23.40 0.69
N SER A 289 14.26 -24.46 1.16
CA SER A 289 13.83 -25.25 2.33
C SER A 289 13.62 -24.44 3.62
N ASP A 290 14.36 -23.35 3.81
CA ASP A 290 14.22 -22.45 4.95
C ASP A 290 12.94 -21.62 4.88
N LYS A 291 12.61 -21.08 3.69
CA LYS A 291 11.31 -20.44 3.40
C LYS A 291 10.16 -21.41 3.59
N GLN A 292 10.27 -22.63 3.03
CA GLN A 292 9.27 -23.68 3.21
C GLN A 292 9.00 -23.95 4.70
N SER A 293 10.05 -24.11 5.50
CA SER A 293 9.94 -24.40 6.92
C SER A 293 9.21 -23.31 7.70
N VAL A 294 9.55 -22.03 7.45
CA VAL A 294 8.89 -20.88 8.09
C VAL A 294 7.42 -20.79 7.69
N MET A 295 7.11 -20.95 6.41
CA MET A 295 5.74 -20.87 5.88
C MET A 295 4.87 -22.05 6.35
N ALA A 296 5.38 -23.27 6.29
CA ALA A 296 4.71 -24.46 6.80
C ALA A 296 4.41 -24.34 8.30
N LYS A 297 5.35 -23.78 9.08
CA LYS A 297 5.12 -23.51 10.50
C LYS A 297 3.99 -22.51 10.71
N PHE A 298 3.91 -21.45 9.91
CA PHE A 298 2.81 -20.47 9.98
C PHE A 298 1.46 -21.08 9.61
N ILE A 299 1.41 -21.97 8.61
CA ILE A 299 0.19 -22.72 8.23
C ILE A 299 -0.29 -23.60 9.40
N GLU A 300 0.60 -24.35 10.04
CA GLU A 300 0.22 -25.18 11.20
C GLU A 300 -0.19 -24.31 12.40
N ASP A 301 0.50 -23.20 12.64
CA ASP A 301 0.12 -22.23 13.67
C ASP A 301 -1.26 -21.63 13.41
N ALA A 302 -1.64 -21.43 12.15
CA ALA A 302 -2.97 -20.95 11.79
C ALA A 302 -4.06 -21.95 12.18
N LYS A 303 -3.87 -23.24 11.87
CA LYS A 303 -4.75 -24.33 12.30
C LYS A 303 -4.86 -24.40 13.83
N ILE A 304 -3.74 -24.43 14.55
CA ILE A 304 -3.71 -24.53 16.01
C ILE A 304 -4.39 -23.31 16.66
N SER A 305 -4.01 -22.10 16.22
CA SER A 305 -4.49 -20.84 16.82
C SER A 305 -6.00 -20.66 16.63
N THR A 306 -6.50 -21.05 15.46
CA THR A 306 -7.89 -20.80 15.07
C THR A 306 -8.83 -21.93 15.43
N GLY A 307 -8.34 -23.17 15.47
CA GLY A 307 -9.12 -24.41 15.57
C GLY A 307 -9.81 -24.79 14.25
N ILE A 308 -9.47 -24.12 13.15
CA ILE A 308 -10.07 -24.34 11.84
C ILE A 308 -9.35 -25.51 11.15
N PRO A 309 -10.08 -26.49 10.57
CA PRO A 309 -9.47 -27.60 9.88
C PRO A 309 -8.65 -27.13 8.68
N LEU A 310 -7.44 -27.68 8.55
CA LEU A 310 -6.54 -27.50 7.41
C LEU A 310 -6.83 -28.59 6.37
N ALA A 311 -6.96 -28.19 5.12
CA ALA A 311 -7.10 -29.07 3.98
C ALA A 311 -6.07 -28.68 2.91
N GLU A 312 -5.22 -29.62 2.55
CA GLU A 312 -4.44 -29.51 1.32
C GLU A 312 -5.32 -29.93 0.14
N ILE A 313 -5.30 -29.15 -0.95
CA ILE A 313 -6.14 -29.44 -2.13
C ILE A 313 -5.35 -29.33 -3.43
N ASP A 314 -5.59 -30.26 -4.34
CA ASP A 314 -5.13 -30.15 -5.71
C ASP A 314 -6.12 -29.28 -6.51
N ILE A 315 -5.69 -28.04 -6.81
CA ILE A 315 -6.50 -27.08 -7.57
C ILE A 315 -6.70 -27.54 -9.02
N ASN A 316 -5.75 -28.25 -9.61
CA ASN A 316 -5.86 -28.77 -10.97
C ASN A 316 -6.87 -29.93 -11.05
N GLU A 317 -6.89 -30.83 -10.06
CA GLU A 317 -7.92 -31.88 -9.99
C GLU A 317 -9.32 -31.29 -9.78
N LEU A 318 -9.44 -30.28 -8.90
CA LEU A 318 -10.69 -29.55 -8.72
C LEU A 318 -11.13 -28.83 -10.00
N TRP A 319 -10.19 -28.21 -10.73
CA TRP A 319 -10.45 -27.56 -12.01
C TRP A 319 -11.01 -28.54 -13.03
N LYS A 320 -10.34 -29.69 -13.22
CA LYS A 320 -10.75 -30.75 -14.16
C LYS A 320 -12.11 -31.34 -13.83
N SER A 321 -12.43 -31.48 -12.53
CA SER A 321 -13.71 -32.03 -12.06
C SER A 321 -14.85 -30.99 -12.00
N SER A 322 -14.55 -29.69 -12.08
CA SER A 322 -15.56 -28.62 -11.93
C SER A 322 -16.60 -28.56 -13.04
N GLY A 323 -16.28 -29.07 -14.23
CA GLY A 323 -17.13 -28.95 -15.43
C GLY A 323 -17.32 -27.53 -15.96
N LEU A 324 -16.61 -26.53 -15.42
CA LEU A 324 -16.72 -25.11 -15.81
C LEU A 324 -15.78 -24.73 -16.97
N ALA A 325 -14.81 -25.58 -17.30
CA ALA A 325 -13.77 -25.31 -18.29
C ALA A 325 -13.35 -26.60 -19.03
N PRO A 326 -12.55 -26.50 -20.12
CA PRO A 326 -12.09 -27.67 -20.87
C PRO A 326 -11.34 -28.67 -19.97
N ARG A 327 -11.69 -29.95 -20.07
CA ARG A 327 -11.22 -31.00 -19.15
C ARG A 327 -9.74 -31.36 -19.29
N ASP A 328 -9.14 -31.05 -20.44
CA ASP A 328 -7.83 -31.59 -20.82
C ASP A 328 -6.66 -30.63 -20.56
N ILE A 329 -6.93 -29.42 -20.03
CA ILE A 329 -5.91 -28.39 -19.76
C ILE A 329 -5.90 -28.01 -18.27
N SER A 330 -4.71 -27.68 -17.76
CA SER A 330 -4.56 -27.14 -16.40
C SER A 330 -5.16 -25.74 -16.28
N TYR A 331 -5.52 -25.28 -15.06
CA TYR A 331 -6.03 -23.92 -14.90
C TYR A 331 -4.95 -22.87 -15.21
N THR A 332 -3.68 -23.16 -14.92
CA THR A 332 -2.55 -22.29 -15.22
C THR A 332 -2.32 -22.14 -16.72
N GLU A 333 -2.50 -23.22 -17.49
CA GLU A 333 -2.44 -23.19 -18.95
C GLU A 333 -3.64 -22.44 -19.55
N TYR A 334 -4.84 -22.69 -19.03
CA TYR A 334 -6.05 -21.96 -19.43
C TYR A 334 -5.91 -20.45 -19.20
N LEU A 335 -5.28 -20.05 -18.10
CA LEU A 335 -5.13 -18.66 -17.69
C LEU A 335 -3.83 -17.98 -18.17
N HIS A 336 -2.94 -18.72 -18.83
CA HIS A 336 -1.58 -18.28 -19.17
C HIS A 336 -1.52 -16.87 -19.80
N SER A 337 -2.40 -16.55 -20.74
CA SER A 337 -2.43 -15.23 -21.37
C SER A 337 -3.52 -14.30 -20.83
N THR A 338 -4.33 -14.75 -19.87
CA THR A 338 -5.56 -14.06 -19.48
C THR A 338 -5.27 -12.70 -18.84
N VAL A 339 -4.37 -12.67 -17.86
CA VAL A 339 -4.00 -11.41 -17.19
C VAL A 339 -3.27 -10.49 -18.17
N ALA A 340 -2.25 -11.00 -18.86
CA ALA A 340 -1.51 -10.26 -19.88
C ALA A 340 -2.43 -9.59 -20.92
N HIS A 341 -3.33 -10.35 -21.56
CA HIS A 341 -4.20 -9.81 -22.61
C HIS A 341 -5.11 -8.69 -22.11
N ILE A 342 -5.63 -8.80 -20.90
CA ILE A 342 -6.47 -7.76 -20.29
C ILE A 342 -5.63 -6.53 -19.97
N GLN A 343 -4.55 -6.71 -19.20
CA GLN A 343 -3.70 -5.62 -18.75
C GLN A 343 -3.07 -4.84 -19.89
N ILE A 344 -2.52 -5.55 -20.88
CA ILE A 344 -1.80 -4.97 -22.01
C ILE A 344 -2.76 -4.17 -22.90
N HIS A 345 -3.94 -4.72 -23.17
CA HIS A 345 -4.96 -4.05 -23.96
C HIS A 345 -5.44 -2.76 -23.30
N GLU A 346 -5.78 -2.82 -22.02
CA GLU A 346 -6.28 -1.66 -21.29
C GLU A 346 -5.18 -0.61 -21.09
N SER A 347 -3.96 -1.01 -20.68
CA SER A 347 -2.79 -0.12 -20.58
C SER A 347 -2.55 0.63 -21.89
N TYR A 348 -2.52 -0.09 -23.02
CA TYR A 348 -2.32 0.52 -24.33
C TYR A 348 -3.39 1.56 -24.66
N ILE A 349 -4.68 1.25 -24.51
CA ILE A 349 -5.76 2.19 -24.84
C ILE A 349 -5.62 3.49 -24.03
N ASN A 350 -5.36 3.36 -22.74
CA ASN A 350 -5.30 4.51 -21.83
C ASN A 350 -4.04 5.35 -22.04
N GLU A 351 -2.89 4.71 -22.13
CA GLU A 351 -1.61 5.40 -22.19
C GLU A 351 -1.29 5.91 -23.60
N ASN A 352 -1.70 5.20 -24.66
CA ASN A 352 -1.58 5.68 -26.04
C ASN A 352 -2.47 6.91 -26.28
N THR A 353 -3.60 7.04 -25.57
CA THR A 353 -4.41 8.26 -25.59
C THR A 353 -3.60 9.46 -25.06
N PHE A 354 -2.88 9.28 -23.96
CA PHE A 354 -1.95 10.28 -23.45
C PHE A 354 -0.83 10.58 -24.46
N TYR A 355 -0.18 9.56 -25.01
CA TYR A 355 0.93 9.68 -25.96
C TYR A 355 0.56 10.57 -27.16
N ASN A 356 -0.62 10.34 -27.74
CA ASN A 356 -1.12 11.13 -28.86
C ASN A 356 -1.55 12.55 -28.47
N LYS A 357 -2.25 12.72 -27.34
CA LYS A 357 -2.64 14.05 -26.85
C LYS A 357 -1.44 14.91 -26.45
N TYR A 358 -0.38 14.30 -25.94
CA TYR A 358 0.88 14.98 -25.65
C TYR A 358 1.48 15.57 -26.95
N LYS A 359 1.54 14.77 -28.03
CA LYS A 359 2.01 15.25 -29.34
C LYS A 359 1.18 16.41 -29.88
N GLN A 360 -0.14 16.33 -29.76
CA GLN A 360 -1.04 17.40 -30.19
C GLN A 360 -0.80 18.70 -29.41
N LYS A 361 -0.58 18.60 -28.09
CA LYS A 361 -0.37 19.77 -27.21
C LYS A 361 1.01 20.40 -27.36
N PHE A 362 2.06 19.59 -27.51
CA PHE A 362 3.47 20.05 -27.44
C PHE A 362 4.23 19.92 -28.76
N GLY A 363 3.61 19.43 -29.84
CA GLY A 363 4.23 19.28 -31.17
C GLY A 363 5.27 18.16 -31.28
N ARG A 364 5.47 17.35 -30.23
CA ARG A 364 6.45 16.26 -30.17
C ARG A 364 5.93 15.10 -29.32
N TYR A 365 6.38 13.88 -29.58
CA TYR A 365 6.06 12.74 -28.72
C TYR A 365 6.83 12.80 -27.39
N PRO A 366 6.24 12.32 -26.28
CA PRO A 366 6.94 12.19 -25.02
C PRO A 366 7.90 10.99 -25.03
N TYR A 367 8.89 11.00 -24.13
CA TYR A 367 9.62 9.79 -23.80
C TYR A 367 8.73 8.84 -23.00
N ILE A 368 8.82 7.54 -23.29
CA ILE A 368 8.09 6.46 -22.63
C ILE A 368 9.11 5.39 -22.25
N ASN A 369 8.98 4.82 -21.04
CA ASN A 369 9.87 3.78 -20.54
C ASN A 369 9.92 2.59 -21.53
N PRO A 370 11.10 1.99 -21.81
CA PRO A 370 11.22 0.84 -22.69
C PRO A 370 10.30 -0.34 -22.33
N MET A 371 10.03 -0.60 -21.04
CA MET A 371 9.12 -1.66 -20.60
C MET A 371 7.66 -1.37 -20.97
N VAL A 372 7.26 -0.09 -20.90
CA VAL A 372 5.95 0.36 -21.37
C VAL A 372 5.86 0.27 -22.90
N MET A 373 6.91 0.63 -23.61
CA MET A 373 6.96 0.50 -25.07
C MET A 373 6.89 -0.97 -25.53
N HIS A 374 7.59 -1.87 -24.83
CA HIS A 374 7.52 -3.32 -25.08
C HIS A 374 6.11 -3.85 -24.90
N LYS A 375 5.44 -3.48 -23.79
CA LYS A 375 4.02 -3.76 -23.57
C LYS A 375 3.13 -3.34 -24.74
N TRP A 376 3.31 -2.11 -25.23
CA TRP A 376 2.52 -1.59 -26.35
C TRP A 376 2.83 -2.28 -27.67
N GLU A 377 4.05 -2.79 -27.86
CA GLU A 377 4.40 -3.57 -29.05
C GLU A 377 3.67 -4.91 -29.06
N ILE A 378 3.63 -5.61 -27.93
CA ILE A 378 2.84 -6.85 -27.76
C ILE A 378 1.37 -6.57 -28.11
N GLN A 379 0.79 -5.47 -27.64
CA GLN A 379 -0.58 -5.10 -27.99
C GLN A 379 -0.78 -4.97 -29.51
N ARG A 380 0.14 -4.31 -30.20
CA ARG A 380 0.03 -4.05 -31.64
C ARG A 380 0.23 -5.30 -32.49
N GLN A 381 1.10 -6.20 -32.06
CA GLN A 381 1.52 -7.36 -32.84
C GLN A 381 0.73 -8.63 -32.51
N ASN A 382 0.33 -8.82 -31.26
CA ASN A 382 -0.08 -10.12 -30.74
C ASN A 382 -1.46 -10.18 -30.09
N ILE A 383 -2.10 -9.04 -29.80
CA ILE A 383 -3.37 -9.02 -29.05
C ILE A 383 -4.47 -8.33 -29.87
N SER A 384 -5.42 -9.11 -30.36
CA SER A 384 -6.63 -8.61 -31.01
C SER A 384 -7.72 -8.25 -29.98
N MET A 385 -8.78 -7.57 -30.44
CA MET A 385 -9.98 -7.38 -29.62
C MET A 385 -10.65 -8.72 -29.26
N GLY A 386 -10.52 -9.74 -30.12
CA GLY A 386 -11.01 -11.09 -29.84
C GLY A 386 -10.29 -11.73 -28.65
N ASP A 387 -8.97 -11.60 -28.62
CA ASP A 387 -8.12 -12.11 -27.52
C ASP A 387 -8.45 -11.44 -26.17
N TYR A 388 -8.70 -10.12 -26.20
CA TYR A 388 -9.14 -9.37 -25.02
C TYR A 388 -10.51 -9.86 -24.52
N GLN A 389 -11.48 -10.03 -25.42
CA GLN A 389 -12.81 -10.54 -25.05
C GLN A 389 -12.77 -11.98 -24.54
N GLU A 390 -11.94 -12.83 -25.14
CA GLU A 390 -11.72 -14.19 -24.67
C GLU A 390 -11.10 -14.19 -23.27
N ALA A 391 -10.08 -13.36 -23.02
CA ALA A 391 -9.47 -13.23 -21.70
C ALA A 391 -10.49 -12.80 -20.62
N LEU A 392 -11.38 -11.85 -20.93
CA LEU A 392 -12.47 -11.48 -20.01
C LEU A 392 -13.41 -12.65 -19.70
N GLN A 393 -13.71 -13.49 -20.70
CA GLN A 393 -14.51 -14.70 -20.50
C GLN A 393 -13.78 -15.73 -19.62
N ARG A 394 -12.48 -15.97 -19.87
CA ARG A 394 -11.65 -16.87 -19.07
C ARG A 394 -11.56 -16.41 -17.61
N MET A 395 -11.40 -15.11 -17.38
CA MET A 395 -11.46 -14.50 -16.04
C MET A 395 -12.81 -14.79 -15.37
N ALA A 396 -13.93 -14.60 -16.07
CA ALA A 396 -15.26 -14.87 -15.52
C ALA A 396 -15.46 -16.35 -15.16
N VAL A 397 -14.98 -17.27 -16.00
CA VAL A 397 -15.01 -18.72 -15.73
C VAL A 397 -14.20 -19.05 -14.48
N PHE A 398 -12.96 -18.55 -14.37
CA PHE A 398 -12.11 -18.80 -13.22
C PHE A 398 -12.66 -18.20 -11.93
N LYS A 399 -13.23 -16.99 -11.99
CA LYS A 399 -13.96 -16.39 -10.87
C LYS A 399 -15.11 -17.27 -10.39
N GLY A 400 -15.88 -17.82 -11.32
CA GLY A 400 -16.95 -18.80 -11.03
C GLY A 400 -16.44 -20.08 -10.39
N PHE A 401 -15.30 -20.59 -10.88
CA PHE A 401 -14.61 -21.76 -10.31
C PHE A 401 -14.16 -21.51 -8.88
N LEU A 402 -13.42 -20.43 -8.61
CA LEU A 402 -12.95 -20.07 -7.28
C LEU A 402 -14.11 -19.95 -6.30
N ARG A 403 -15.19 -19.27 -6.70
CA ARG A 403 -16.38 -19.07 -5.87
C ARG A 403 -17.09 -20.39 -5.53
N SER A 404 -17.26 -21.27 -6.51
CA SER A 404 -18.11 -22.45 -6.38
C SER A 404 -17.39 -23.68 -5.83
N HIS A 405 -16.08 -23.81 -6.07
CA HIS A 405 -15.32 -25.03 -5.78
C HIS A 405 -14.21 -24.80 -4.73
N VAL A 406 -13.58 -23.63 -4.72
CA VAL A 406 -12.44 -23.36 -3.82
C VAL A 406 -12.89 -22.69 -2.53
N PHE A 407 -13.54 -21.53 -2.63
CA PHE A 407 -13.97 -20.70 -1.50
C PHE A 407 -15.40 -20.99 -1.04
N ASN A 408 -16.00 -22.10 -1.47
CA ASN A 408 -17.30 -22.52 -1.00
C ASN A 408 -17.26 -22.83 0.52
N GLY A 409 -18.37 -22.58 1.21
CA GLY A 409 -18.47 -22.85 2.66
C GLY A 409 -17.65 -21.96 3.59
N GLY A 410 -16.93 -20.94 3.08
CA GLY A 410 -16.17 -19.98 3.89
C GLY A 410 -14.71 -20.39 4.10
N ALA A 411 -13.99 -20.69 3.03
CA ALA A 411 -12.57 -21.02 3.11
C ALA A 411 -11.65 -19.79 3.16
N VAL A 412 -10.46 -19.98 3.70
CA VAL A 412 -9.32 -19.08 3.59
C VAL A 412 -8.15 -19.84 2.99
N MET A 413 -7.55 -19.30 1.93
CA MET A 413 -6.41 -19.90 1.24
C MET A 413 -5.11 -19.24 1.71
N MET A 414 -4.06 -20.04 1.90
CA MET A 414 -2.73 -19.57 2.27
C MET A 414 -1.75 -19.88 1.14
N LEU A 415 -1.06 -18.86 0.64
CA LEU A 415 -0.13 -18.91 -0.48
C LEU A 415 1.19 -18.25 -0.08
N PRO A 416 2.34 -18.67 -0.63
CA PRO A 416 3.58 -17.94 -0.45
C PRO A 416 3.50 -16.57 -1.16
N ALA A 417 4.09 -15.55 -0.55
CA ALA A 417 4.19 -14.21 -1.11
C ALA A 417 5.66 -13.81 -1.32
N GLY A 418 5.98 -13.32 -2.52
CA GLY A 418 7.33 -12.92 -2.90
C GLY A 418 8.08 -14.00 -3.68
N SER A 419 9.30 -13.68 -4.10
CA SER A 419 10.15 -14.55 -4.91
C SER A 419 10.75 -15.71 -4.12
N GLY A 420 11.14 -16.76 -4.84
CA GLY A 420 11.89 -17.89 -4.26
C GLY A 420 13.22 -17.43 -3.65
N GLU A 421 13.99 -16.64 -4.39
CA GLU A 421 15.26 -16.07 -3.93
C GLU A 421 15.23 -14.55 -3.77
N ALA A 422 16.15 -14.03 -2.97
CA ALA A 422 16.34 -12.60 -2.80
C ALA A 422 16.83 -11.98 -4.13
N THR A 423 16.07 -11.03 -4.64
CA THR A 423 16.39 -10.28 -5.86
C THR A 423 17.06 -8.96 -5.50
N TYR A 424 18.14 -8.64 -6.20
CA TYR A 424 18.84 -7.37 -6.04
C TYR A 424 18.42 -6.35 -7.10
N ARG A 425 18.48 -5.08 -6.73
CA ARG A 425 18.07 -3.96 -7.59
C ARG A 425 18.89 -3.82 -8.87
N ASP A 426 20.06 -4.46 -8.93
CA ASP A 426 20.97 -4.52 -10.05
C ASP A 426 20.96 -5.91 -10.70
N GLU A 427 19.88 -6.67 -10.63
CA GLU A 427 19.74 -7.90 -11.43
C GLU A 427 19.22 -7.59 -12.84
N LEU A 428 19.53 -8.48 -13.79
CA LEU A 428 18.96 -8.45 -15.14
C LEU A 428 17.89 -9.53 -15.22
N ILE A 429 16.73 -9.17 -15.75
CA ILE A 429 15.77 -10.16 -16.22
C ILE A 429 16.23 -10.63 -17.60
N ALA A 430 16.31 -11.95 -17.77
CA ALA A 430 16.65 -12.53 -19.07
C ALA A 430 15.58 -12.15 -20.12
N PRO A 431 15.94 -11.82 -21.36
CA PRO A 431 14.99 -11.35 -22.37
C PRO A 431 13.76 -12.26 -22.54
N GLU A 432 13.95 -13.57 -22.54
CA GLU A 432 12.91 -14.60 -22.64
C GLU A 432 11.95 -14.65 -21.44
N SER A 433 12.35 -14.04 -20.33
CA SER A 433 11.61 -14.01 -19.07
C SER A 433 10.79 -12.72 -18.93
N ILE A 434 11.07 -11.67 -19.71
CA ILE A 434 10.40 -10.36 -19.58
C ILE A 434 8.88 -10.48 -19.64
N ASP A 435 8.35 -11.25 -20.59
CA ASP A 435 6.92 -11.35 -20.80
C ASP A 435 6.22 -12.03 -19.62
N VAL A 436 6.84 -13.08 -19.08
CA VAL A 436 6.32 -13.81 -17.92
C VAL A 436 6.40 -12.97 -16.64
N TYR A 437 7.55 -12.38 -16.38
CA TYR A 437 7.79 -11.69 -15.09
C TYR A 437 7.26 -10.25 -15.05
N LEU A 438 7.25 -9.53 -16.17
CA LEU A 438 6.89 -8.10 -16.21
C LEU A 438 5.63 -7.80 -17.03
N GLN A 439 5.20 -8.71 -17.91
CA GLN A 439 4.00 -8.52 -18.75
C GLN A 439 2.85 -9.47 -18.39
N SER A 440 2.96 -10.17 -17.24
CA SER A 440 1.89 -10.96 -16.63
C SER A 440 1.43 -12.17 -17.46
N PHE A 441 2.30 -12.71 -18.33
CA PHE A 441 2.08 -14.02 -18.92
C PHE A 441 2.39 -15.13 -17.90
N GLY A 442 1.64 -16.22 -17.94
CA GLY A 442 1.69 -17.30 -16.96
C GLY A 442 0.64 -17.14 -15.86
N PHE A 443 0.91 -17.75 -14.70
CA PHE A 443 0.02 -17.66 -13.54
C PHE A 443 0.84 -17.49 -12.26
N ASP A 444 0.63 -16.36 -11.58
CA ASP A 444 1.23 -16.05 -10.28
C ASP A 444 0.21 -16.26 -9.14
N ASN A 445 0.68 -16.53 -7.92
CA ASN A 445 -0.19 -16.73 -6.76
C ASN A 445 -1.06 -15.52 -6.45
N THR A 446 -0.60 -14.31 -6.76
CA THR A 446 -1.41 -13.10 -6.61
C THR A 446 -2.70 -13.19 -7.44
N PHE A 447 -2.69 -13.90 -8.58
CA PHE A 447 -3.76 -13.97 -9.57
C PHE A 447 -5.06 -14.60 -9.02
N TYR A 448 -4.99 -15.37 -7.93
CA TYR A 448 -6.18 -15.81 -7.19
C TYR A 448 -7.03 -14.63 -6.70
N SER A 449 -6.39 -13.58 -6.17
CA SER A 449 -7.06 -12.36 -5.70
C SER A 449 -7.62 -11.55 -6.87
N ILE A 450 -6.78 -11.35 -7.88
CA ILE A 450 -7.02 -10.52 -9.08
C ILE A 450 -8.21 -11.00 -9.87
N LEU A 451 -8.09 -12.21 -10.43
CA LEU A 451 -9.08 -12.77 -11.33
C LEU A 451 -10.34 -13.17 -10.56
N GLY A 452 -10.18 -13.53 -9.29
CA GLY A 452 -11.27 -13.90 -8.41
C GLY A 452 -12.08 -12.70 -7.90
N GLY A 453 -11.53 -11.48 -7.90
CA GLY A 453 -12.09 -10.36 -7.14
C GLY A 453 -12.24 -10.72 -5.67
N LEU A 454 -11.20 -11.32 -5.10
CA LEU A 454 -11.17 -11.83 -3.74
C LEU A 454 -10.31 -10.93 -2.86
N PRO A 455 -10.68 -10.72 -1.59
CA PRO A 455 -9.82 -10.01 -0.66
C PRO A 455 -8.63 -10.89 -0.30
N SER A 456 -7.47 -10.27 -0.16
CA SER A 456 -6.28 -10.93 0.36
C SER A 456 -5.65 -10.08 1.45
N VAL A 457 -4.66 -10.61 2.17
CA VAL A 457 -3.74 -9.87 3.04
C VAL A 457 -2.40 -10.58 2.96
N VAL A 458 -1.32 -9.83 2.75
CA VAL A 458 0.03 -10.37 2.88
C VAL A 458 0.62 -9.95 4.22
N VAL A 459 1.21 -10.90 4.93
CA VAL A 459 1.85 -10.64 6.22
C VAL A 459 3.25 -11.24 6.25
N PRO A 460 4.24 -10.50 6.79
CA PRO A 460 5.50 -11.10 7.20
C PRO A 460 5.25 -12.16 8.28
N VAL A 461 5.73 -13.37 8.06
CA VAL A 461 5.57 -14.53 8.96
C VAL A 461 6.88 -14.99 9.59
N GLY A 462 8.00 -14.45 9.11
CA GLY A 462 9.34 -14.69 9.62
C GLY A 462 10.39 -13.94 8.79
N GLN A 463 11.66 -14.25 9.03
CA GLN A 463 12.79 -13.75 8.26
C GLN A 463 13.87 -14.84 8.21
N ARG A 464 14.68 -14.87 7.15
CA ARG A 464 15.80 -15.80 6.99
C ARG A 464 17.13 -15.07 6.83
N PRO A 465 18.24 -15.66 7.30
CA PRO A 465 19.56 -15.15 7.00
C PRO A 465 19.90 -15.44 5.53
N ILE A 466 20.40 -14.43 4.83
CA ILE A 466 21.01 -14.56 3.50
C ILE A 466 22.40 -13.95 3.53
N THR A 467 23.30 -14.41 2.65
CA THR A 467 24.60 -13.76 2.47
C THR A 467 24.44 -12.64 1.47
N SER A 468 24.72 -11.40 1.89
CA SER A 468 24.58 -10.23 1.03
C SER A 468 25.51 -10.33 -0.19
N LYS A 469 24.97 -10.09 -1.39
CA LYS A 469 25.80 -9.95 -2.60
C LYS A 469 26.68 -8.70 -2.55
N VAL A 470 26.28 -7.68 -1.78
CA VAL A 470 26.94 -6.38 -1.68
C VAL A 470 27.98 -6.37 -0.55
N THR A 471 27.54 -6.58 0.69
CA THR A 471 28.42 -6.45 1.87
C THR A 471 29.18 -7.74 2.20
N LYS A 472 28.74 -8.88 1.63
CA LYS A 472 29.22 -10.23 1.97
C LYS A 472 28.92 -10.68 3.40
N GLU A 473 28.17 -9.88 4.16
CA GLU A 473 27.74 -10.19 5.50
C GLU A 473 26.39 -10.91 5.52
N THR A 474 26.06 -11.51 6.66
CA THR A 474 24.72 -12.08 6.88
C THR A 474 23.71 -10.96 7.12
N VAL A 475 22.71 -10.88 6.23
CA VAL A 475 21.58 -9.95 6.33
C VAL A 475 20.26 -10.73 6.37
N TRP A 476 19.16 -10.05 6.71
CA TRP A 476 17.88 -10.71 6.99
C TRP A 476 16.83 -10.38 5.91
N GLU A 477 16.40 -11.40 5.18
CA GLU A 477 15.32 -11.31 4.20
C GLU A 477 13.98 -11.63 4.86
N PRO A 478 12.96 -10.75 4.78
CA PRO A 478 11.62 -11.06 5.25
C PRO A 478 10.98 -12.21 4.45
N ILE A 479 10.19 -13.04 5.14
CA ILE A 479 9.39 -14.10 4.55
C ILE A 479 7.92 -13.77 4.79
N SER A 480 7.11 -13.76 3.74
CA SER A 480 5.71 -13.37 3.80
C SER A 480 4.78 -14.44 3.27
N MET A 481 3.56 -14.47 3.83
CA MET A 481 2.46 -15.31 3.36
C MET A 481 1.31 -14.42 2.91
N MET A 482 0.70 -14.79 1.78
CA MET A 482 -0.56 -14.24 1.30
C MET A 482 -1.72 -15.09 1.81
N ILE A 483 -2.72 -14.43 2.39
CA ILE A 483 -3.94 -15.04 2.90
C ILE A 483 -5.08 -14.51 2.05
N VAL A 484 -5.79 -15.38 1.33
CA VAL A 484 -6.91 -15.01 0.45
C VAL A 484 -8.22 -15.46 1.09
N GLY A 485 -9.22 -14.59 1.12
CA GLY A 485 -10.57 -14.87 1.62
C GLY A 485 -11.60 -14.96 0.51
N GLN A 486 -12.85 -15.17 0.91
CA GLN A 486 -13.98 -15.07 0.01
C GLN A 486 -14.36 -13.59 -0.21
N ALA A 487 -14.90 -13.25 -1.38
CA ALA A 487 -15.46 -11.91 -1.64
C ALA A 487 -16.42 -11.46 -0.51
N GLY A 488 -16.20 -10.25 0.01
CA GLY A 488 -16.98 -9.66 1.10
C GLY A 488 -16.61 -10.14 2.50
N THR A 489 -15.42 -10.75 2.68
CA THR A 489 -14.90 -11.23 3.97
C THR A 489 -13.65 -10.48 4.44
N GLU A 490 -13.43 -9.25 3.97
CA GLU A 490 -12.22 -8.45 4.21
C GLU A 490 -11.92 -8.32 5.71
N ALA A 491 -12.91 -7.95 6.52
CA ALA A 491 -12.71 -7.84 7.97
C ALA A 491 -12.41 -9.19 8.63
N GLN A 492 -13.05 -10.28 8.15
CA GLN A 492 -12.87 -11.61 8.72
C GLN A 492 -11.49 -12.20 8.43
N ILE A 493 -10.91 -11.94 7.25
CA ILE A 493 -9.53 -12.37 6.96
C ILE A 493 -8.52 -11.62 7.82
N ILE A 494 -8.77 -10.34 8.11
CA ILE A 494 -7.89 -9.56 8.97
C ILE A 494 -7.99 -10.04 10.42
N ASP A 495 -9.20 -10.30 10.92
CA ASP A 495 -9.40 -10.90 12.25
C ASP A 495 -8.77 -12.30 12.35
N PHE A 496 -8.86 -13.10 11.29
CA PHE A 496 -8.18 -14.39 11.20
C PHE A 496 -6.68 -14.21 11.35
N VAL A 497 -6.05 -13.35 10.53
CA VAL A 497 -4.61 -13.08 10.59
C VAL A 497 -4.18 -12.57 11.97
N ARG A 498 -4.91 -11.59 12.54
CA ARG A 498 -4.65 -11.07 13.89
C ARG A 498 -4.65 -12.16 14.95
N LYS A 499 -5.65 -13.07 14.88
CA LYS A 499 -5.76 -14.20 15.80
C LYS A 499 -4.58 -15.15 15.66
N VAL A 500 -4.16 -15.47 14.42
CA VAL A 500 -2.99 -16.32 14.16
C VAL A 500 -1.72 -15.69 14.69
N LEU A 501 -1.44 -14.42 14.37
CA LEU A 501 -0.24 -13.72 14.83
C LEU A 501 -0.18 -13.68 16.35
N THR A 502 -1.25 -13.22 17.01
CA THR A 502 -1.31 -13.08 18.47
C THR A 502 -1.10 -14.42 19.19
N LYS A 503 -1.82 -15.47 18.78
CA LYS A 503 -1.75 -16.78 19.46
C LYS A 503 -0.48 -17.56 19.16
N SER A 504 0.17 -17.28 18.03
CA SER A 504 1.46 -17.87 17.70
C SER A 504 2.65 -17.07 18.24
N GLY A 505 2.41 -16.00 19.00
CA GLY A 505 3.46 -15.16 19.57
C GLY A 505 4.20 -14.29 18.56
N ARG A 506 3.63 -14.08 17.35
CA ARG A 506 4.21 -13.21 16.33
C ARG A 506 3.79 -11.75 16.55
N PRO A 507 4.69 -10.78 16.28
CA PRO A 507 4.35 -9.37 16.35
C PRO A 507 3.19 -8.98 15.43
N MET A 508 2.36 -8.06 15.89
CA MET A 508 1.26 -7.46 15.10
C MET A 508 1.74 -6.38 14.12
N GLY A 509 3.02 -6.03 14.17
CA GLY A 509 3.67 -5.06 13.28
C GLY A 509 5.15 -5.41 13.15
N VAL A 510 5.82 -4.75 12.22
CA VAL A 510 7.23 -5.03 11.91
C VAL A 510 8.08 -3.77 12.06
N LEU A 511 9.35 -3.99 12.38
CA LEU A 511 10.33 -2.93 12.62
C LEU A 511 10.62 -2.11 11.36
N VAL A 512 11.13 -0.90 11.58
CA VAL A 512 11.68 0.00 10.56
C VAL A 512 13.11 -0.41 10.20
N GLY A 513 13.53 -0.17 8.96
CA GLY A 513 14.93 -0.40 8.55
C GLY A 513 15.24 -1.85 8.20
N GLU A 514 16.44 -2.31 8.55
CA GLU A 514 17.06 -3.51 7.97
C GLU A 514 16.33 -4.83 8.28
N LYS A 515 15.70 -4.94 9.46
CA LYS A 515 15.05 -6.18 9.93
C LYS A 515 13.54 -6.02 10.03
N ALA A 516 12.81 -7.10 9.77
CA ALA A 516 11.36 -7.13 9.93
C ALA A 516 10.95 -7.31 11.41
N PHE A 517 11.72 -8.06 12.19
CA PHE A 517 11.41 -8.43 13.57
C PHE A 517 12.58 -8.24 14.52
#